data_AF-A0A7V0UD28-F1
#
_entry.id   AF-A0A7V0UD28-F1
#
_cell.length_a   1.000
_cell.length_b   1.000
_cell.length_c   1.000
_cell.angle_alpha   90.00
_cell.angle_beta   90.00
_cell.angle_gamma   90.00
#
_symmetry.space_group_name_H-M   'P 1'
#
loop_
_entity.id
_entity.type
_entity.pdbx_description
1 polymer ?
#
loop_
_entity_poly.entity_id
_entity_poly.type
_entity_poly.pdbx_seq_one_letter_code
_entity_poly.pdbx_strand_id
1 'polypeptide(L)'
;MAPHSPLASDCVQSARPVLNATQDASPGQGAKSVESLFQTVDARFGRITFFANDTGALAQSLRSYGEWAQNELAFIERFLTAGSTVVDVGAYVGTHTLAFAHLVGPNGRVVSIEPQNESFALLSKNVAANGIKNVQLEHAAAADLIGVVHGQAIRITESESFGSAALRRFDASVKVSEQTDLKQQQLSVRTLTIDSLDLGSCALIKIDAEGFEDLVILGARRTMQRLRPVIYAECNSVASGIRISEAMRNSGYIVYMHVVDAFNRANFFGATENIFGRAREAALVGVSPKQSASLDQMDPRPCELILKIETADDLVLGMLNKPQYAGEVLEVGRAARTGGDVWIKEATLLRNELDQWRQMADEALREAGIHRANLKAAVAECDRARQELDALRVQREAALGQRDQAHQEAAALRAQLDAAMLQARFARQAADEAEERFAGLSERCRILSASVSAAHADLENAAARISELERRLTAMQNSRSWRMTSPLRAIRRQLRKMLFRSSV
;
A
#
# COMPACT_ATOMS: atom_id res chain seq x y z
N MET A 1 -28.85 30.68 -25.81
CA MET A 1 -29.15 30.43 -24.38
C MET A 1 -29.25 28.92 -24.19
N ALA A 2 -28.15 28.30 -23.75
CA ALA A 2 -28.10 26.89 -23.38
C ALA A 2 -28.24 26.79 -21.85
N PRO A 3 -28.96 25.78 -21.30
CA PRO A 3 -29.15 25.67 -19.87
C PRO A 3 -28.00 24.92 -19.21
N HIS A 4 -27.64 25.39 -18.02
CA HIS A 4 -26.74 24.77 -17.05
C HIS A 4 -27.39 23.58 -16.33
N SER A 5 -26.59 22.57 -15.97
CA SER A 5 -26.62 21.84 -14.68
C SER A 5 -25.51 20.76 -14.59
N PRO A 6 -25.14 20.25 -13.39
CA PRO A 6 -23.74 20.22 -12.93
C PRO A 6 -23.16 18.86 -12.48
N LEU A 7 -21.84 18.89 -12.24
CA LEU A 7 -20.96 18.15 -11.28
C LEU A 7 -21.24 16.70 -10.80
N ALA A 8 -20.17 15.89 -11.00
CA ALA A 8 -19.48 14.98 -10.06
C ALA A 8 -20.06 13.58 -9.71
N SER A 9 -19.27 12.53 -9.99
CA SER A 9 -18.80 11.53 -8.98
C SER A 9 -17.80 10.53 -9.57
N ASP A 10 -16.87 10.11 -8.72
CA ASP A 10 -15.74 9.18 -8.88
C ASP A 10 -16.02 7.83 -9.56
N CYS A 11 -14.98 7.23 -10.18
CA CYS A 11 -14.35 5.99 -9.68
C CYS A 11 -13.19 5.55 -10.59
N VAL A 12 -11.96 5.63 -10.08
CA VAL A 12 -10.75 5.04 -10.67
C VAL A 12 -10.66 3.59 -10.22
N GLN A 13 -10.76 2.62 -11.14
CA GLN A 13 -10.45 1.22 -10.85
C GLN A 13 -9.07 0.85 -11.40
N SER A 14 -8.20 0.49 -10.46
CA SER A 14 -6.89 -0.13 -10.64
C SER A 14 -7.01 -1.54 -11.22
N ALA A 15 -6.36 -1.80 -12.35
CA ALA A 15 -6.17 -3.16 -12.87
C ALA A 15 -4.79 -3.69 -12.46
N ARG A 16 -4.76 -4.67 -11.55
CA ARG A 16 -3.59 -5.53 -11.29
C ARG A 16 -3.52 -6.60 -12.39
N PRO A 17 -2.35 -6.98 -12.93
CA PRO A 17 -2.25 -8.15 -13.78
C PRO A 17 -2.14 -9.42 -12.93
N VAL A 18 -2.98 -10.39 -13.27
CA VAL A 18 -3.01 -11.75 -12.71
C VAL A 18 -1.86 -12.56 -13.31
N LEU A 19 -1.02 -13.13 -12.43
CA LEU A 19 -0.05 -14.17 -12.77
C LEU A 19 -0.79 -15.47 -13.09
N ASN A 20 -0.71 -15.95 -14.33
CA ASN A 20 -1.04 -17.34 -14.66
C ASN A 20 0.25 -18.10 -14.97
N ALA A 21 0.58 -19.02 -14.07
CA ALA A 21 1.59 -20.05 -14.28
C ALA A 21 0.93 -21.24 -14.97
N THR A 22 1.49 -21.67 -16.10
CA THR A 22 1.30 -23.02 -16.64
C THR A 22 2.64 -23.52 -17.18
N GLN A 23 3.20 -24.52 -16.51
CA GLN A 23 4.22 -25.41 -17.05
C GLN A 23 3.54 -26.40 -18.01
N ASP A 24 4.06 -26.58 -19.23
CA ASP A 24 4.61 -27.88 -19.65
C ASP A 24 5.23 -27.88 -21.07
N ALA A 25 6.29 -28.70 -21.18
CA ALA A 25 6.88 -29.36 -22.36
C ALA A 25 7.67 -28.54 -23.44
N SER A 26 8.98 -28.82 -23.50
CA SER A 26 9.87 -28.67 -24.67
C SER A 26 9.87 -29.99 -25.51
N PRO A 27 10.39 -30.09 -26.76
CA PRO A 27 11.36 -29.20 -27.41
C PRO A 27 11.13 -28.88 -28.92
N GLY A 28 11.63 -27.72 -29.34
CA GLY A 28 11.87 -27.38 -30.74
C GLY A 28 12.64 -26.07 -30.82
N GLN A 29 13.89 -26.12 -31.31
CA GLN A 29 14.71 -24.93 -31.58
C GLN A 29 14.06 -24.11 -32.70
N GLY A 30 13.10 -23.25 -32.34
CA GLY A 30 12.56 -22.23 -33.21
C GLY A 30 13.43 -20.99 -33.14
N ALA A 31 13.80 -20.44 -34.30
CA ALA A 31 14.46 -19.15 -34.40
C ALA A 31 13.68 -18.12 -33.57
N LYS A 32 14.32 -17.58 -32.52
CA LYS A 32 13.78 -16.47 -31.73
C LYS A 32 13.34 -15.36 -32.70
N SER A 33 12.08 -14.92 -32.60
CA SER A 33 11.58 -13.80 -33.41
C SER A 33 12.47 -12.57 -33.17
N VAL A 34 12.76 -11.78 -34.21
CA VAL A 34 13.65 -10.60 -34.10
C VAL A 34 13.19 -9.63 -33.00
N GLU A 35 11.89 -9.59 -32.72
CA GLU A 35 11.29 -8.79 -31.64
C GLU A 35 11.71 -9.27 -30.23
N SER A 36 12.01 -10.56 -30.04
CA SER A 36 12.45 -11.11 -28.74
C SER A 36 13.91 -10.78 -28.38
N LEU A 37 14.68 -10.17 -29.28
CA LEU A 37 16.09 -9.81 -29.06
C LEU A 37 16.28 -8.40 -28.50
N PHE A 38 15.23 -7.59 -28.46
CA PHE A 38 15.29 -6.21 -28.02
C PHE A 38 14.28 -5.95 -26.91
N GLN A 39 14.66 -5.09 -25.96
CA GLN A 39 13.80 -4.63 -24.89
C GLN A 39 13.75 -3.11 -24.93
N THR A 40 12.58 -2.52 -24.65
CA THR A 40 12.39 -1.07 -24.60
C THR A 40 11.88 -0.67 -23.23
N VAL A 41 12.42 0.42 -22.67
CA VAL A 41 11.95 1.03 -21.42
C VAL A 41 11.82 2.55 -21.59
N ASP A 42 10.88 3.15 -20.87
CA ASP A 42 10.80 4.60 -20.72
C ASP A 42 11.78 5.02 -19.62
N ALA A 43 12.97 5.47 -20.02
CA ALA A 43 14.07 5.84 -19.14
C ALA A 43 14.11 7.35 -18.87
N ARG A 44 14.96 7.77 -17.93
CA ARG A 44 15.12 9.16 -17.47
C ARG A 44 15.23 10.19 -18.59
N PHE A 45 15.98 9.88 -19.66
CA PHE A 45 16.23 10.78 -20.78
C PHE A 45 15.46 10.41 -22.05
N GLY A 46 14.39 9.64 -21.90
CA GLY A 46 13.51 9.24 -22.99
C GLY A 46 13.43 7.73 -23.17
N ARG A 47 12.71 7.31 -24.21
CA ARG A 47 12.49 5.90 -24.51
C ARG A 47 13.76 5.29 -25.10
N ILE A 48 14.22 4.18 -24.53
CA ILE A 48 15.46 3.53 -24.97
C ILE A 48 15.24 2.05 -25.25
N THR A 49 15.68 1.61 -26.42
CA THR A 49 15.75 0.20 -26.84
C THR A 49 17.17 -0.32 -26.63
N PHE A 50 17.31 -1.48 -26.00
CA PHE A 50 18.59 -2.15 -25.77
C PHE A 50 18.45 -3.66 -26.04
N PHE A 51 19.56 -4.40 -26.01
CA PHE A 51 19.54 -5.84 -26.27
C PHE A 51 18.92 -6.59 -25.09
N ALA A 52 17.87 -7.38 -25.35
CA ALA A 52 17.16 -8.10 -24.29
C ALA A 52 18.05 -9.15 -23.61
N ASN A 53 18.95 -9.78 -24.38
CA ASN A 53 19.88 -10.80 -23.89
C ASN A 53 21.16 -10.23 -23.26
N ASP A 54 21.33 -8.90 -23.21
CA ASP A 54 22.45 -8.29 -22.51
C ASP A 54 22.30 -8.54 -21.01
N THR A 55 23.22 -9.34 -20.47
CA THR A 55 23.28 -9.66 -19.05
C THR A 55 24.16 -8.66 -18.28
N GLY A 56 24.74 -7.69 -18.98
CA GLY A 56 25.61 -6.67 -18.42
C GLY A 56 24.90 -5.65 -17.53
N ALA A 57 25.71 -4.88 -16.81
CA ALA A 57 25.29 -3.88 -15.84
C ALA A 57 24.31 -2.85 -16.43
N LEU A 58 24.53 -2.41 -17.67
CA LEU A 58 23.67 -1.43 -18.34
C LEU A 58 22.23 -1.91 -18.53
N ALA A 59 22.05 -3.10 -19.10
CA ALA A 59 20.71 -3.62 -19.36
C ALA A 59 19.96 -3.93 -18.06
N GLN A 60 20.66 -4.42 -17.03
CA GLN A 60 20.05 -4.60 -15.70
C GLN A 60 19.65 -3.26 -15.08
N SER A 61 20.50 -2.24 -15.17
CA SER A 61 20.19 -0.88 -14.69
C SER A 61 18.99 -0.28 -15.39
N LEU A 62 18.90 -0.39 -16.72
CA LEU A 62 17.74 0.10 -17.47
C LEU A 62 16.45 -0.60 -17.06
N ARG A 63 16.50 -1.92 -16.80
CA ARG A 63 15.35 -2.70 -16.30
C ARG A 63 14.91 -2.29 -14.91
N SER A 64 15.85 -2.18 -13.97
CA SER A 64 15.54 -1.98 -12.55
C SER A 64 15.37 -0.52 -12.16
N TYR A 65 16.04 0.39 -12.86
CA TYR A 65 16.19 1.79 -12.45
C TYR A 65 15.71 2.80 -13.49
N GLY A 66 15.53 2.40 -14.75
CA GLY A 66 15.16 3.32 -15.83
C GLY A 66 16.25 4.34 -16.15
N GLU A 67 17.51 4.05 -15.83
CA GLU A 67 18.66 4.92 -16.06
C GLU A 67 19.97 4.12 -16.11
N TRP A 68 21.05 4.77 -16.54
CA TRP A 68 22.41 4.24 -16.53
C TRP A 68 23.39 5.33 -16.10
N ALA A 69 24.35 4.98 -15.23
CA ALA A 69 25.45 5.84 -14.81
C ALA A 69 25.04 7.28 -14.38
N GLN A 70 23.88 7.43 -13.73
CA GLN A 70 23.34 8.75 -13.41
C GLN A 70 24.24 9.56 -12.48
N ASN A 71 24.97 8.90 -11.57
CA ASN A 71 25.94 9.59 -10.73
C ASN A 71 27.11 10.13 -11.56
N GLU A 72 27.62 9.39 -12.54
CA GLU A 72 28.63 9.90 -13.47
C GLU A 72 28.11 11.12 -14.26
N LEU A 73 26.91 11.01 -14.83
CA LEU A 73 26.28 12.12 -15.56
C LEU A 73 26.15 13.39 -14.70
N ALA A 74 25.80 13.25 -13.42
CA ALA A 74 25.69 14.38 -12.50
C ALA A 74 27.04 15.05 -12.14
N PHE A 75 28.16 14.35 -12.32
CA PHE A 75 29.48 14.98 -12.28
C PHE A 75 29.78 15.71 -13.59
N ILE A 76 29.55 15.05 -14.73
CA ILE A 76 29.80 15.59 -16.06
C ILE A 76 28.98 16.85 -16.34
N GLU A 77 27.72 16.88 -15.92
CA GLU A 77 26.77 18.00 -16.10
C GLU A 77 27.35 19.34 -15.61
N ARG A 78 28.23 19.33 -14.61
CA ARG A 78 28.87 20.53 -14.05
C ARG A 78 29.76 21.27 -15.06
N PHE A 79 30.16 20.60 -16.14
CA PHE A 79 30.99 21.18 -17.22
C PHE A 79 30.19 21.54 -18.47
N LEU A 80 28.89 21.28 -18.47
CA LEU A 80 28.02 21.49 -19.62
C LEU A 80 27.13 22.71 -19.40
N THR A 81 26.84 23.40 -20.49
CA THR A 81 25.84 24.48 -20.54
C THR A 81 24.99 24.33 -21.79
N ALA A 82 23.78 24.89 -21.80
CA ALA A 82 22.95 24.90 -23.00
C ALA A 82 23.71 25.53 -24.18
N GLY A 83 23.67 24.89 -25.35
CA GLY A 83 24.48 25.27 -26.52
C GLY A 83 25.86 24.62 -26.61
N SER A 84 26.26 23.82 -25.62
CA SER A 84 27.56 23.11 -25.65
C SER A 84 27.63 22.07 -26.77
N THR A 85 28.85 21.85 -27.27
CA THR A 85 29.16 20.70 -28.14
C THR A 85 29.82 19.59 -27.32
N VAL A 86 29.32 18.37 -27.42
CA VAL A 86 29.82 17.18 -26.71
C VAL A 86 30.23 16.12 -27.72
N VAL A 87 31.33 15.41 -27.45
CA VAL A 87 31.70 14.18 -28.16
C VAL A 87 31.52 13.00 -27.22
N ASP A 88 30.75 12.00 -27.64
CA ASP A 88 30.45 10.77 -26.92
C ASP A 88 31.10 9.59 -27.66
N VAL A 89 32.29 9.17 -27.21
CA VAL A 89 33.04 8.06 -27.81
C VAL A 89 32.70 6.77 -27.06
N GLY A 90 32.28 5.75 -27.82
CA GLY A 90 31.71 4.52 -27.26
C GLY A 90 30.26 4.75 -26.85
N ALA A 91 29.46 5.30 -27.75
CA ALA A 91 28.08 5.68 -27.46
C ALA A 91 27.16 4.47 -27.20
N TYR A 92 27.57 3.26 -27.63
CA TYR A 92 26.86 2.00 -27.47
C TYR A 92 25.40 2.11 -27.95
N VAL A 93 24.40 1.89 -27.09
CA VAL A 93 22.96 2.03 -27.42
C VAL A 93 22.43 3.46 -27.20
N GLY A 94 23.27 4.40 -26.78
CA GLY A 94 22.96 5.83 -26.69
C GLY A 94 22.48 6.35 -25.34
N THR A 95 22.70 5.63 -24.23
CA THR A 95 22.29 6.10 -22.89
C THR A 95 22.87 7.48 -22.56
N HIS A 96 24.17 7.66 -22.74
CA HIS A 96 24.85 8.95 -22.56
C HIS A 96 24.51 9.95 -23.67
N THR A 97 24.43 9.51 -24.92
CA THR A 97 24.02 10.34 -26.06
C THR A 97 22.68 11.05 -25.82
N LEU A 98 21.65 10.31 -25.37
CA LEU A 98 20.33 10.90 -25.07
C LEU A 98 20.41 11.91 -23.92
N ALA A 99 21.16 11.59 -22.86
CA ALA A 99 21.39 12.48 -21.74
C ALA A 99 22.08 13.78 -22.18
N PHE A 100 23.19 13.69 -22.92
CA PHE A 100 23.91 14.85 -23.43
C PHE A 100 23.03 15.70 -24.35
N ALA A 101 22.25 15.08 -25.24
CA ALA A 101 21.35 15.80 -26.14
C ALA A 101 20.31 16.64 -25.37
N HIS A 102 19.82 16.13 -24.24
CA HIS A 102 18.95 16.87 -23.33
C HIS A 102 19.69 18.00 -22.59
N LEU A 103 20.83 17.68 -21.98
CA LEU A 103 21.62 18.62 -21.17
C LEU A 103 22.12 19.83 -21.95
N VAL A 104 22.57 19.65 -23.20
CA VAL A 104 23.02 20.76 -24.05
C VAL A 104 21.88 21.50 -24.74
N GLY A 105 20.67 20.95 -24.71
CA GLY A 105 19.48 21.52 -25.33
C GLY A 105 19.54 21.63 -26.86
N PRO A 106 18.47 22.14 -27.50
CA PRO A 106 18.30 22.11 -28.96
C PRO A 106 19.34 22.93 -29.74
N ASN A 107 19.99 23.89 -29.09
CA ASN A 107 21.04 24.72 -29.69
C ASN A 107 22.45 24.14 -29.50
N GLY A 108 22.60 23.11 -28.68
CA GLY A 108 23.86 22.39 -28.53
C GLY A 108 24.04 21.34 -29.63
N ARG A 109 25.12 20.57 -29.53
CA ARG A 109 25.44 19.51 -30.48
C ARG A 109 26.08 18.33 -29.77
N VAL A 110 25.70 17.12 -30.13
CA VAL A 110 26.36 15.89 -29.66
C VAL A 110 26.89 15.15 -30.89
N VAL A 111 28.14 14.72 -30.85
CA VAL A 111 28.73 13.83 -31.86
C VAL A 111 28.99 12.50 -31.18
N SER A 112 28.19 11.49 -31.54
CA SER A 112 28.26 10.15 -30.94
C SER A 112 28.95 9.18 -31.88
N ILE A 113 29.98 8.51 -31.39
CA ILE A 113 30.83 7.61 -32.16
C ILE A 113 30.67 6.21 -31.59
N GLU A 114 30.22 5.28 -32.42
CA GLU A 114 30.03 3.88 -32.03
C GLU A 114 30.52 2.96 -33.15
N PRO A 115 31.46 2.03 -32.89
CA PRO A 115 32.01 1.16 -33.92
C PRO A 115 31.20 -0.11 -34.20
N GLN A 116 30.40 -0.62 -33.26
CA GLN A 116 29.70 -1.89 -33.44
C GLN A 116 28.42 -1.72 -34.25
N ASN A 117 28.24 -2.53 -35.30
CA ASN A 117 27.11 -2.43 -36.23
C ASN A 117 25.76 -2.45 -35.50
N GLU A 118 25.57 -3.44 -34.62
CA GLU A 118 24.32 -3.67 -33.90
C GLU A 118 24.04 -2.55 -32.89
N SER A 119 25.07 -2.11 -32.17
CA SER A 119 24.97 -0.99 -31.21
C SER A 119 24.66 0.31 -31.92
N PHE A 120 25.37 0.62 -33.02
CA PHE A 120 25.15 1.80 -33.84
C PHE A 120 23.72 1.84 -34.44
N ALA A 121 23.20 0.69 -34.85
CA ALA A 121 21.82 0.58 -35.32
C ALA A 121 20.81 0.91 -34.21
N LEU A 122 21.02 0.42 -32.98
CA LEU A 122 20.18 0.77 -31.83
C LEU A 122 20.34 2.23 -31.40
N LEU A 123 21.56 2.76 -31.37
CA LEU A 123 21.83 4.18 -31.14
C LEU A 123 21.03 5.06 -32.11
N SER A 124 21.11 4.76 -33.41
CA SER A 124 20.39 5.48 -34.45
C SER A 124 18.87 5.41 -34.24
N LYS A 125 18.36 4.22 -33.91
CA LYS A 125 16.93 4.01 -33.61
C LYS A 125 16.50 4.80 -32.37
N ASN A 126 17.29 4.81 -31.30
CA ASN A 126 16.97 5.48 -30.04
C ASN A 126 16.99 7.00 -30.19
N VAL A 127 17.96 7.57 -30.91
CA VAL A 127 17.99 9.00 -31.22
C VAL A 127 16.75 9.41 -32.02
N ALA A 128 16.40 8.64 -33.07
CA ALA A 128 15.22 8.90 -33.88
C ALA A 128 13.90 8.76 -33.09
N ALA A 129 13.77 7.74 -32.24
CA ALA A 129 12.57 7.48 -31.44
C ALA A 129 12.27 8.60 -30.43
N ASN A 130 13.28 9.34 -29.99
CA ASN A 130 13.14 10.49 -29.08
C ASN A 130 13.01 11.83 -29.83
N GLY A 131 12.97 11.83 -31.16
CA GLY A 131 12.85 13.06 -31.96
C GLY A 131 14.04 14.01 -31.81
N ILE A 132 15.20 13.49 -31.44
CA ILE A 132 16.40 14.28 -31.17
C ILE A 132 17.05 14.71 -32.48
N LYS A 133 17.30 16.02 -32.61
CA LYS A 133 17.79 16.65 -33.85
C LYS A 133 19.20 17.22 -33.74
N ASN A 134 19.73 17.33 -32.53
CA ASN A 134 21.03 17.91 -32.22
C ASN A 134 22.14 16.84 -32.04
N VAL A 135 21.92 15.62 -32.51
CA VAL A 135 22.90 14.51 -32.47
C VAL A 135 23.38 14.19 -33.89
N GLN A 136 24.69 14.15 -34.07
CA GLN A 136 25.36 13.56 -35.23
C GLN A 136 25.89 12.18 -34.84
N LEU A 137 25.65 11.19 -35.69
CA LEU A 137 26.05 9.81 -35.47
C LEU A 137 27.20 9.42 -36.42
N GLU A 138 28.28 8.90 -35.86
CA GLU A 138 29.44 8.42 -36.59
C GLU A 138 29.64 6.93 -36.36
N HIS A 139 29.39 6.12 -37.39
CA HIS A 139 29.70 4.69 -37.37
C HIS A 139 31.20 4.50 -37.67
N ALA A 140 32.01 4.54 -36.62
CA ALA A 140 33.45 4.49 -36.67
C ALA A 140 34.03 4.16 -35.28
N ALA A 141 35.29 3.74 -35.25
CA ALA A 141 36.09 3.74 -34.03
C ALA A 141 36.87 5.06 -33.94
N ALA A 142 36.88 5.72 -32.79
CA ALA A 142 37.80 6.83 -32.57
C ALA A 142 39.20 6.29 -32.24
N ALA A 143 40.24 6.84 -32.86
CA ALA A 143 41.62 6.41 -32.69
C ALA A 143 42.60 7.58 -32.94
N ASP A 144 43.89 7.30 -32.92
CA ASP A 144 44.97 8.26 -33.19
C ASP A 144 45.15 8.56 -34.68
N LEU A 145 44.75 7.64 -35.57
CA LEU A 145 44.88 7.73 -37.01
C LEU A 145 43.61 7.29 -37.76
N ILE A 146 43.41 7.85 -38.95
CA ILE A 146 42.36 7.43 -39.91
C ILE A 146 42.82 6.15 -40.62
N GLY A 147 41.93 5.18 -40.72
CA GLY A 147 42.25 3.85 -41.24
C GLY A 147 41.11 2.86 -40.99
N VAL A 148 41.48 1.60 -40.77
CA VAL A 148 40.55 0.50 -40.48
C VAL A 148 41.13 -0.34 -39.35
N VAL A 149 40.29 -0.70 -38.39
CA VAL A 149 40.63 -1.62 -37.30
C VAL A 149 39.75 -2.86 -37.37
N HIS A 150 40.31 -3.97 -36.90
CA HIS A 150 39.63 -5.26 -36.85
C HIS A 150 39.37 -5.67 -35.40
N GLY A 151 38.16 -6.10 -35.12
CA GLY A 151 37.76 -6.60 -33.80
C GLY A 151 36.72 -7.69 -33.91
N GLN A 152 36.04 -7.97 -32.80
CA GLN A 152 35.00 -8.98 -32.76
C GLN A 152 33.61 -8.33 -32.76
N ALA A 153 32.71 -8.88 -33.57
CA ALA A 153 31.31 -8.48 -33.58
C ALA A 153 30.59 -8.97 -32.31
N ILE A 154 29.65 -8.16 -31.80
CA ILE A 154 28.75 -8.56 -30.71
C ILE A 154 27.80 -9.66 -31.21
N ARG A 155 27.59 -10.71 -30.40
CA ARG A 155 26.66 -11.80 -30.71
C ARG A 155 25.35 -11.67 -29.92
N ILE A 156 24.43 -10.86 -30.44
CA ILE A 156 23.16 -10.52 -29.77
C ILE A 156 22.22 -11.73 -29.52
N THR A 157 22.45 -12.86 -30.21
CA THR A 157 21.69 -14.11 -30.04
C THR A 157 22.13 -14.91 -28.81
N GLU A 158 23.35 -14.68 -28.34
CA GLU A 158 23.91 -15.30 -27.13
C GLU A 158 23.56 -14.42 -25.90
N SER A 159 23.65 -14.96 -24.68
CA SER A 159 23.53 -14.15 -23.47
C SER A 159 24.91 -13.84 -22.92
N GLU A 160 25.39 -12.62 -23.13
CA GLU A 160 26.67 -12.13 -22.64
C GLU A 160 26.54 -10.67 -22.14
N SER A 161 27.57 -10.16 -21.46
CA SER A 161 27.66 -8.74 -21.08
C SER A 161 28.20 -7.95 -22.26
N PHE A 162 27.32 -7.32 -23.05
CA PHE A 162 27.73 -6.73 -24.31
C PHE A 162 28.43 -5.38 -24.15
N GLY A 163 28.03 -4.57 -23.16
CA GLY A 163 28.70 -3.29 -22.86
C GLY A 163 30.21 -3.47 -22.63
N SER A 164 30.57 -4.31 -21.66
CA SER A 164 31.97 -4.56 -21.26
C SER A 164 32.74 -5.59 -22.09
N ALA A 165 32.10 -6.27 -23.05
CA ALA A 165 32.75 -7.28 -23.89
C ALA A 165 32.97 -6.83 -25.35
N ALA A 166 32.29 -5.76 -25.80
CA ALA A 166 32.22 -5.40 -27.21
C ALA A 166 33.54 -4.92 -27.82
N LEU A 167 34.50 -4.45 -27.02
CA LEU A 167 35.74 -3.86 -27.54
C LEU A 167 37.04 -4.41 -26.92
N ARG A 168 36.97 -5.23 -25.86
CA ARG A 168 38.14 -5.92 -25.24
C ARG A 168 38.92 -6.86 -26.19
N ARG A 169 38.59 -6.90 -27.49
CA ARG A 169 39.13 -7.84 -28.49
C ARG A 169 39.55 -7.18 -29.81
N PHE A 170 39.72 -5.85 -29.85
CA PHE A 170 40.49 -5.22 -30.93
C PHE A 170 41.97 -5.29 -30.53
N ASP A 171 42.71 -6.25 -31.08
CA ASP A 171 44.15 -6.36 -30.86
C ASP A 171 44.87 -5.87 -32.14
N ALA A 172 45.78 -4.90 -32.00
CA ALA A 172 46.65 -4.46 -33.09
C ALA A 172 47.71 -5.52 -33.46
N SER A 173 47.81 -6.60 -32.69
CA SER A 173 48.81 -7.67 -32.85
C SER A 173 48.20 -9.06 -32.76
N VAL A 174 47.42 -9.47 -33.76
CA VAL A 174 47.06 -10.88 -33.91
C VAL A 174 48.32 -11.70 -34.24
N LYS A 175 49.00 -12.22 -33.22
CA LYS A 175 49.70 -13.49 -33.37
C LYS A 175 48.62 -14.56 -33.46
N VAL A 176 48.46 -15.10 -34.67
CA VAL A 176 47.61 -16.27 -34.93
C VAL A 176 48.12 -17.40 -34.04
N SER A 177 47.48 -17.61 -32.89
CA SER A 177 47.59 -18.88 -32.19
C SER A 177 46.76 -19.88 -32.97
N GLU A 178 47.43 -20.75 -33.71
CA GLU A 178 46.85 -21.97 -34.28
C GLU A 178 46.27 -22.80 -33.13
N GLN A 179 44.96 -22.67 -32.88
CA GLN A 179 44.04 -23.69 -32.34
C GLN A 179 42.79 -23.02 -31.76
N THR A 180 41.85 -22.62 -32.62
CA THR A 180 40.41 -22.89 -32.42
C THR A 180 39.64 -22.58 -33.71
N ASP A 181 39.13 -23.63 -34.36
CA ASP A 181 38.18 -23.57 -35.48
C ASP A 181 36.79 -23.08 -35.03
N LEU A 182 36.71 -21.84 -34.55
CA LEU A 182 35.45 -21.11 -34.49
C LEU A 182 35.61 -19.88 -35.37
N LYS A 183 34.86 -19.82 -36.47
CA LYS A 183 34.71 -18.62 -37.31
C LYS A 183 34.21 -17.46 -36.45
N GLN A 184 35.12 -16.78 -35.76
CA GLN A 184 34.85 -15.50 -35.12
C GLN A 184 34.65 -14.51 -36.27
N GLN A 185 33.43 -13.98 -36.40
CA GLN A 185 33.14 -12.94 -37.39
C GLN A 185 33.97 -11.71 -37.01
N GLN A 186 35.05 -11.48 -37.76
CA GLN A 186 35.86 -10.28 -37.63
C GLN A 186 35.06 -9.09 -38.14
N LEU A 187 34.88 -8.09 -37.28
CA LEU A 187 34.28 -6.82 -37.61
C LEU A 187 35.39 -5.89 -38.11
N SER A 188 35.23 -5.34 -39.31
CA SER A 188 36.12 -4.34 -39.90
C SER A 188 35.45 -2.97 -39.84
N VAL A 189 36.03 -2.03 -39.10
CA VAL A 189 35.43 -0.71 -38.85
C VAL A 189 36.41 0.38 -39.22
N ARG A 190 35.93 1.41 -39.90
CA ARG A 190 36.73 2.60 -40.20
C ARG A 190 37.09 3.32 -38.90
N THR A 191 38.30 3.85 -38.82
CA THR A 191 38.68 4.75 -37.74
C THR A 191 38.56 6.21 -38.17
N LEU A 192 38.27 7.07 -37.19
CA LEU A 192 38.39 8.52 -37.31
C LEU A 192 39.23 9.07 -36.15
N THR A 193 39.78 10.26 -36.34
CA THR A 193 40.38 11.02 -35.23
C THR A 193 39.40 12.10 -34.79
N ILE A 194 39.38 12.46 -33.51
CA ILE A 194 38.52 13.57 -33.05
C ILE A 194 38.88 14.87 -33.79
N ASP A 195 40.16 15.08 -34.09
CA ASP A 195 40.62 16.20 -34.92
C ASP A 195 39.99 16.24 -36.32
N SER A 196 39.67 15.09 -36.91
CA SER A 196 39.06 15.02 -38.25
C SER A 196 37.60 15.47 -38.28
N LEU A 197 36.95 15.60 -37.12
CA LEU A 197 35.59 16.13 -37.01
C LEU A 197 35.51 17.66 -37.20
N ASP A 198 36.68 18.35 -37.18
CA ASP A 198 36.83 19.79 -37.37
C ASP A 198 35.82 20.63 -36.57
N LEU A 199 35.73 20.36 -35.26
CA LEU A 199 34.72 20.96 -34.40
C LEU A 199 34.93 22.48 -34.24
N GLY A 200 33.89 23.29 -34.40
CA GLY A 200 33.95 24.73 -34.12
C GLY A 200 34.03 25.06 -32.62
N SER A 201 33.45 24.19 -31.78
CA SER A 201 33.43 24.27 -30.33
C SER A 201 33.36 22.86 -29.74
N CYS A 202 33.83 22.67 -28.51
CA CYS A 202 33.73 21.41 -27.79
C CYS A 202 33.90 21.70 -26.29
N ALA A 203 32.90 21.35 -25.50
CA ALA A 203 32.92 21.50 -24.04
C ALA A 203 33.42 20.22 -23.35
N LEU A 204 33.07 19.06 -23.92
CA LEU A 204 33.36 17.74 -23.34
C LEU A 204 33.69 16.72 -24.42
N ILE A 205 34.68 15.87 -24.15
CA ILE A 205 34.91 14.61 -24.84
C ILE A 205 34.81 13.50 -23.78
N LYS A 206 33.72 12.73 -23.82
CA LYS A 206 33.56 11.50 -23.04
C LYS A 206 34.15 10.34 -23.83
N ILE A 207 34.98 9.53 -23.18
CA ILE A 207 35.71 8.43 -23.80
C ILE A 207 35.51 7.15 -23.00
N ASP A 208 34.92 6.17 -23.65
CA ASP A 208 34.66 4.84 -23.12
C ASP A 208 34.86 3.88 -24.30
N ALA A 209 36.12 3.76 -24.68
CA ALA A 209 36.53 3.07 -25.89
C ALA A 209 37.09 1.69 -25.56
N GLU A 210 36.81 1.20 -24.34
CA GLU A 210 37.06 -0.16 -23.87
C GLU A 210 38.53 -0.58 -24.09
N GLY A 211 39.45 0.31 -23.71
CA GLY A 211 40.90 0.11 -23.75
C GLY A 211 41.64 0.94 -24.79
N PHE A 212 40.94 1.74 -25.60
CA PHE A 212 41.50 2.62 -26.63
C PHE A 212 41.52 4.10 -26.20
N GLU A 213 41.30 4.41 -24.92
CA GLU A 213 41.10 5.79 -24.46
C GLU A 213 42.31 6.69 -24.73
N ASP A 214 43.52 6.16 -24.55
CA ASP A 214 44.77 6.87 -24.83
C ASP A 214 44.93 7.17 -26.32
N LEU A 215 44.57 6.24 -27.20
CA LEU A 215 44.60 6.44 -28.66
C LEU A 215 43.58 7.50 -29.10
N VAL A 216 42.37 7.51 -28.53
CA VAL A 216 41.38 8.56 -28.78
C VAL A 216 41.92 9.94 -28.38
N ILE A 217 42.58 10.04 -27.23
CA ILE A 217 43.21 11.28 -26.75
C ILE A 217 44.31 11.73 -27.71
N LEU A 218 45.14 10.81 -28.20
CA LEU A 218 46.17 11.11 -29.21
C LEU A 218 45.57 11.62 -30.53
N GLY A 219 44.41 11.10 -30.93
CA GLY A 219 43.63 11.57 -32.09
C GLY A 219 42.89 12.90 -31.87
N ALA A 220 42.84 13.40 -30.64
CA ALA A 220 42.17 14.64 -30.26
C ALA A 220 43.11 15.82 -30.01
N ARG A 221 44.43 15.66 -30.25
CA ARG A 221 45.45 16.62 -29.81
C ARG A 221 45.21 18.05 -30.31
N ARG A 222 44.87 18.27 -31.59
CA ARG A 222 44.62 19.65 -32.09
C ARG A 222 43.35 20.23 -31.51
N THR A 223 42.31 19.42 -31.35
CA THR A 223 41.04 19.79 -30.71
C THR A 223 41.26 20.17 -29.26
N MET A 224 42.02 19.36 -28.51
CA MET A 224 42.41 19.60 -27.12
C MET A 224 43.23 20.87 -26.96
N GLN A 225 44.14 21.16 -27.88
CA GLN A 225 44.93 22.40 -27.87
C GLN A 225 44.08 23.64 -28.17
N ARG A 226 43.21 23.57 -29.19
CA ARG A 226 42.43 24.71 -29.69
C ARG A 226 41.22 25.04 -28.83
N LEU A 227 40.48 24.02 -28.40
CA LEU A 227 39.16 24.19 -27.79
C LEU A 227 39.15 23.96 -26.27
N ARG A 228 40.19 23.33 -25.73
CA ARG A 228 40.33 23.02 -24.30
C ARG A 228 39.07 22.34 -23.68
N PRO A 229 38.45 21.34 -24.33
CA PRO A 229 37.32 20.61 -23.75
C PRO A 229 37.74 19.90 -22.47
N VAL A 230 36.79 19.64 -21.57
CA VAL A 230 36.98 18.65 -20.51
C VAL A 230 37.07 17.27 -21.15
N ILE A 231 38.01 16.45 -20.69
CA ILE A 231 38.13 15.05 -21.09
C ILE A 231 37.64 14.21 -19.93
N TYR A 232 36.72 13.28 -20.20
CA TYR A 232 36.24 12.33 -19.20
C TYR A 232 36.44 10.92 -19.79
N ALA A 233 37.52 10.24 -19.39
CA ALA A 233 37.94 8.98 -19.98
C ALA A 233 37.84 7.84 -18.97
N GLU A 234 37.13 6.77 -19.31
CA GLU A 234 36.98 5.58 -18.48
C GLU A 234 38.36 5.00 -18.09
N CYS A 235 38.49 4.52 -16.86
CA CYS A 235 39.75 3.99 -16.35
C CYS A 235 39.54 2.74 -15.51
N ASN A 236 39.82 1.58 -16.11
CA ASN A 236 39.65 0.27 -15.47
C ASN A 236 40.94 -0.35 -14.91
N SER A 237 42.11 0.26 -15.11
CA SER A 237 43.37 -0.24 -14.58
C SER A 237 44.41 0.86 -14.37
N VAL A 238 45.37 0.64 -13.48
CA VAL A 238 46.53 1.55 -13.31
C VAL A 238 47.35 1.62 -14.60
N ALA A 239 47.52 0.51 -15.31
CA ALA A 239 48.31 0.48 -16.55
C ALA A 239 47.70 1.35 -17.67
N SER A 240 46.37 1.30 -17.85
CA SER A 240 45.67 2.21 -18.77
C SER A 240 45.66 3.63 -18.23
N GLY A 241 45.42 3.82 -16.93
CA GLY A 241 45.43 5.12 -16.27
C GLY A 241 46.72 5.90 -16.46
N ILE A 242 47.89 5.23 -16.39
CA ILE A 242 49.19 5.86 -16.68
C ILE A 242 49.21 6.42 -18.11
N ARG A 243 48.90 5.60 -19.12
CA ARG A 243 48.93 6.03 -20.53
C ARG A 243 47.95 7.16 -20.82
N ILE A 244 46.71 7.04 -20.31
CA ILE A 244 45.66 8.05 -20.44
C ILE A 244 46.10 9.37 -19.78
N SER A 245 46.63 9.30 -18.55
CA SER A 245 47.09 10.48 -17.82
C SER A 245 48.29 11.17 -18.51
N GLU A 246 49.24 10.40 -19.02
CA GLU A 246 50.39 10.92 -19.76
C GLU A 246 49.95 11.60 -21.06
N ALA A 247 49.04 10.99 -21.83
CA ALA A 247 48.50 11.57 -23.05
C ALA A 247 47.81 12.93 -22.81
N MET A 248 47.04 13.05 -21.72
CA MET A 248 46.43 14.32 -21.31
C MET A 248 47.46 15.35 -20.84
N ARG A 249 48.40 14.97 -19.96
CA ARG A 249 49.45 15.89 -19.46
C ARG A 249 50.33 16.43 -20.59
N ASN A 250 50.68 15.58 -21.56
CA ASN A 250 51.43 15.98 -22.75
C ASN A 250 50.67 17.01 -23.62
N SER A 251 49.36 17.15 -23.42
CA SER A 251 48.50 18.16 -24.04
C SER A 251 48.21 19.36 -23.11
N GLY A 252 48.94 19.47 -21.99
CA GLY A 252 48.86 20.57 -21.03
C GLY A 252 47.62 20.53 -20.14
N TYR A 253 47.08 19.34 -19.89
CA TYR A 253 45.94 19.15 -18.98
C TYR A 253 46.40 18.76 -17.57
N ILE A 254 45.60 19.16 -16.58
CA ILE A 254 45.68 18.65 -15.21
C ILE A 254 44.69 17.50 -15.10
N VAL A 255 45.15 16.39 -14.53
CA VAL A 255 44.41 15.12 -14.50
C VAL A 255 43.92 14.86 -13.09
N TYR A 256 42.63 14.61 -12.97
CA TYR A 256 41.98 14.10 -11.78
C TYR A 256 41.47 12.68 -12.05
N MET A 257 41.17 11.95 -11.00
CA MET A 257 40.40 10.73 -11.05
C MET A 257 39.08 10.97 -10.35
N HIS A 258 38.00 10.59 -11.01
CA HIS A 258 36.65 10.59 -10.48
C HIS A 258 36.24 9.14 -10.27
N VAL A 259 35.93 8.77 -9.02
CA VAL A 259 35.37 7.46 -8.68
C VAL A 259 34.02 7.67 -8.03
N VAL A 260 32.99 7.00 -8.51
CA VAL A 260 31.62 7.26 -8.06
C VAL A 260 30.79 6.00 -7.94
N ASP A 261 29.88 5.95 -6.98
CA ASP A 261 28.99 4.80 -6.81
C ASP A 261 28.14 4.56 -8.07
N ALA A 262 28.10 3.30 -8.54
CA ALA A 262 27.27 2.92 -9.68
C ALA A 262 25.77 3.03 -9.34
N PHE A 263 25.41 2.76 -8.08
CA PHE A 263 24.03 2.87 -7.60
C PHE A 263 23.65 4.32 -7.27
N ASN A 264 22.62 4.82 -7.95
CA ASN A 264 21.96 6.07 -7.60
C ASN A 264 20.73 5.76 -6.71
N ARG A 265 20.78 6.19 -5.44
CA ARG A 265 19.66 6.06 -4.50
C ARG A 265 18.41 6.83 -4.94
N ALA A 266 18.57 7.88 -5.75
CA ALA A 266 17.49 8.67 -6.34
C ALA A 266 17.27 8.30 -7.82
N ASN A 267 17.31 7.00 -8.13
CA ASN A 267 17.11 6.52 -9.49
C ASN A 267 15.69 6.77 -10.01
N PHE A 268 15.53 6.76 -11.33
CA PHE A 268 14.33 7.20 -12.03
C PHE A 268 13.08 6.38 -11.66
N PHE A 269 13.21 5.07 -11.46
CA PHE A 269 12.10 4.22 -11.00
C PHE A 269 11.89 4.22 -9.48
N GLY A 270 12.75 4.90 -8.70
CA GLY A 270 12.65 4.96 -7.25
C GLY A 270 12.92 3.61 -6.55
N ALA A 271 13.63 2.70 -7.22
CA ALA A 271 13.93 1.38 -6.67
C ALA A 271 14.94 1.49 -5.53
N THR A 272 14.70 0.78 -4.43
CA THR A 272 15.56 0.82 -3.24
C THR A 272 16.62 -0.28 -3.23
N GLU A 273 16.39 -1.36 -3.98
CA GLU A 273 17.33 -2.48 -4.11
C GLU A 273 18.55 -2.05 -4.91
N ASN A 274 19.75 -2.37 -4.41
CA ASN A 274 21.02 -2.07 -5.06
C ASN A 274 21.59 -3.32 -5.74
N ILE A 275 21.37 -3.45 -7.05
CA ILE A 275 21.86 -4.54 -7.91
C ILE A 275 23.37 -4.44 -8.19
N PHE A 276 23.98 -3.28 -7.95
CA PHE A 276 25.39 -3.03 -8.17
C PHE A 276 26.26 -3.40 -6.96
N GLY A 277 25.65 -3.66 -5.81
CA GLY A 277 26.36 -3.85 -4.55
C GLY A 277 27.28 -2.65 -4.26
N ARG A 278 28.58 -2.89 -4.18
CA ARG A 278 29.59 -1.84 -3.94
C ARG A 278 30.25 -1.32 -5.21
N ALA A 279 29.77 -1.70 -6.39
CA ALA A 279 30.41 -1.32 -7.63
C ALA A 279 30.48 0.21 -7.77
N ARG A 280 31.63 0.68 -8.23
CA ARG A 280 31.88 2.09 -8.53
C ARG A 280 32.43 2.22 -9.94
N GLU A 281 32.07 3.32 -10.59
CA GLU A 281 32.64 3.73 -11.87
C GLU A 281 33.89 4.57 -11.62
N ALA A 282 34.86 4.49 -12.52
CA ALA A 282 36.13 5.20 -12.41
C ALA A 282 36.55 5.79 -13.74
N ALA A 283 36.87 7.08 -13.75
CA ALA A 283 37.33 7.80 -14.93
C ALA A 283 38.45 8.79 -14.59
N LEU A 284 39.34 9.02 -15.54
CA LEU A 284 40.27 10.13 -15.50
C LEU A 284 39.66 11.36 -16.16
N VAL A 285 39.72 12.48 -15.44
CA VAL A 285 39.16 13.76 -15.82
C VAL A 285 40.29 14.72 -16.14
N GLY A 286 40.48 14.99 -17.43
CA GLY A 286 41.41 16.00 -17.90
C GLY A 286 40.73 17.37 -17.95
N VAL A 287 41.27 18.34 -17.21
CA VAL A 287 40.83 19.74 -17.30
C VAL A 287 41.97 20.72 -17.62
N SER A 288 41.62 21.89 -18.15
CA SER A 288 42.58 22.98 -18.32
C SER A 288 43.04 23.57 -16.97
N PRO A 289 44.20 24.25 -16.91
CA PRO A 289 44.65 24.93 -15.68
C PRO A 289 43.62 25.88 -15.08
N LYS A 290 42.82 26.56 -15.91
CA LYS A 290 41.76 27.45 -15.46
C LYS A 290 40.61 26.69 -14.77
N GLN A 291 40.24 25.52 -15.31
CA GLN A 291 39.15 24.68 -14.77
C GLN A 291 39.58 23.90 -13.52
N SER A 292 40.87 23.56 -13.40
CA SER A 292 41.44 22.86 -12.23
C SER A 292 41.19 23.62 -10.92
N ALA A 293 41.30 24.95 -10.91
CA ALA A 293 41.01 25.76 -9.72
C ALA A 293 39.56 25.58 -9.20
N SER A 294 38.59 25.35 -10.09
CA SER A 294 37.20 25.10 -9.71
C SER A 294 37.00 23.68 -9.16
N LEU A 295 37.74 22.69 -9.68
CA LEU A 295 37.72 21.32 -9.18
C LEU A 295 38.39 21.20 -7.80
N ASP A 296 39.49 21.92 -7.56
CA ASP A 296 40.19 21.90 -6.27
C ASP A 296 39.35 22.48 -5.11
N GLN A 297 38.37 23.35 -5.43
CA GLN A 297 37.45 23.96 -4.47
C GLN A 297 36.11 23.22 -4.37
N MET A 298 35.93 22.15 -5.14
CA MET A 298 34.68 21.42 -5.23
C MET A 298 34.54 20.45 -4.07
N ASP A 299 33.45 20.59 -3.30
CA ASP A 299 33.07 19.55 -2.35
C ASP A 299 32.51 18.33 -3.10
N PRO A 300 33.13 17.15 -2.99
CA PRO A 300 32.62 15.95 -3.63
C PRO A 300 31.33 15.50 -2.95
N ARG A 301 30.39 14.94 -3.72
CA ARG A 301 29.20 14.31 -3.15
C ARG A 301 29.61 13.10 -2.31
N PRO A 302 28.79 12.66 -1.32
CA PRO A 302 29.12 11.50 -0.50
C PRO A 302 29.38 10.19 -1.26
N CYS A 303 28.88 10.07 -2.50
CA CYS A 303 29.12 8.93 -3.39
C CYS A 303 30.36 9.08 -4.29
N GLU A 304 31.05 10.23 -4.25
CA GLU A 304 32.17 10.59 -5.13
C GLU A 304 33.50 10.60 -4.38
N LEU A 305 34.56 10.24 -5.09
CA LEU A 305 35.94 10.56 -4.78
C LEU A 305 36.50 11.32 -5.98
N ILE A 306 37.04 12.52 -5.72
CA ILE A 306 37.77 13.31 -6.70
C ILE A 306 39.20 13.43 -6.19
N LEU A 307 40.14 12.85 -6.92
CA LEU A 307 41.55 12.80 -6.54
C LEU A 307 42.41 13.40 -7.65
N LYS A 308 43.17 14.45 -7.36
CA LYS A 308 44.17 14.94 -8.30
C LYS A 308 45.26 13.89 -8.47
N ILE A 309 45.57 13.54 -9.71
CA ILE A 309 46.61 12.57 -10.02
C ILE A 309 47.89 13.34 -10.30
N GLU A 310 48.99 13.02 -9.60
CA GLU A 310 50.33 13.56 -9.85
C GLU A 310 51.34 12.45 -10.10
N THR A 311 51.11 11.29 -9.49
CA THR A 311 51.98 10.12 -9.52
C THR A 311 51.20 8.85 -9.88
N ALA A 312 51.92 7.77 -10.15
CA ALA A 312 51.31 6.45 -10.31
C ALA A 312 50.68 5.94 -9.00
N ASP A 313 51.20 6.36 -7.85
CA ASP A 313 50.66 5.96 -6.54
C ASP A 313 49.28 6.57 -6.29
N ASP A 314 49.03 7.79 -6.77
CA ASP A 314 47.70 8.41 -6.72
C ASP A 314 46.69 7.62 -7.55
N LEU A 315 47.10 7.12 -8.74
CA LEU A 315 46.27 6.23 -9.55
C LEU A 315 45.96 4.92 -8.83
N VAL A 316 46.96 4.33 -8.17
CA VAL A 316 46.75 3.12 -7.36
C VAL A 316 45.73 3.38 -6.25
N LEU A 317 45.88 4.49 -5.52
CA LEU A 317 44.94 4.86 -4.46
C LEU A 317 43.53 5.07 -5.00
N GLY A 318 43.38 5.75 -6.13
CA GLY A 318 42.10 5.93 -6.79
C GLY A 318 41.48 4.60 -7.25
N MET A 319 42.27 3.71 -7.87
CA MET A 319 41.77 2.40 -8.32
C MET A 319 41.41 1.47 -7.15
N LEU A 320 42.09 1.56 -6.01
CA LEU A 320 41.70 0.82 -4.79
C LEU A 320 40.35 1.28 -4.21
N ASN A 321 39.85 2.44 -4.64
CA ASN A 321 38.51 2.90 -4.34
C ASN A 321 37.45 2.37 -5.31
N LYS A 322 37.82 1.63 -6.36
CA LYS A 322 36.91 0.84 -7.22
C LYS A 322 36.94 -0.62 -6.75
N PRO A 323 35.95 -1.13 -5.99
CA PRO A 323 35.99 -2.49 -5.42
C PRO A 323 36.23 -3.59 -6.46
N GLN A 324 35.77 -3.40 -7.69
CA GLN A 324 35.96 -4.34 -8.79
C GLN A 324 37.44 -4.51 -9.18
N TYR A 325 38.29 -3.50 -8.97
CA TYR A 325 39.70 -3.51 -9.36
C TYR A 325 40.50 -4.65 -8.71
N ALA A 326 40.19 -4.99 -7.46
CA ALA A 326 40.87 -6.08 -6.76
C ALA A 326 40.67 -7.43 -7.49
N GLY A 327 39.43 -7.79 -7.78
CA GLY A 327 39.11 -9.05 -8.47
C GLY A 327 39.44 -9.04 -9.97
N GLU A 328 39.15 -7.92 -10.66
CA GLU A 328 39.30 -7.83 -12.12
C GLU A 328 40.76 -7.70 -12.57
N VAL A 329 41.63 -7.08 -11.75
CA VAL A 329 43.00 -6.76 -12.14
C VAL A 329 44.03 -7.37 -11.21
N LEU A 330 43.92 -7.15 -9.89
CA LEU A 330 44.97 -7.56 -8.96
C LEU A 330 45.03 -9.08 -8.80
N GLU A 331 43.89 -9.76 -8.64
CA GLU A 331 43.82 -11.22 -8.46
C GLU A 331 44.26 -12.02 -9.69
N VAL A 332 44.06 -11.48 -10.89
CA VAL A 332 44.50 -12.12 -12.15
C VAL A 332 46.00 -11.91 -12.39
N GLY A 333 46.58 -10.88 -11.75
CA GLY A 333 47.97 -10.49 -11.90
C GLY A 333 48.97 -11.53 -11.41
N ARG A 334 50.21 -11.43 -11.91
CA ARG A 334 51.32 -12.30 -11.43
C ARG A 334 51.62 -12.09 -9.95
N ALA A 335 51.44 -10.88 -9.42
CA ALA A 335 51.69 -10.54 -8.01
C ALA A 335 50.74 -11.25 -7.03
N ALA A 336 49.50 -11.52 -7.42
CA ALA A 336 48.58 -12.30 -6.56
C ALA A 336 49.10 -13.73 -6.33
N ARG A 337 49.81 -14.32 -7.31
CA ARG A 337 50.35 -15.69 -7.20
C ARG A 337 51.47 -15.82 -6.18
N THR A 338 52.01 -14.72 -5.67
CA THR A 338 53.03 -14.72 -4.61
C THR A 338 52.42 -14.55 -3.22
N GLY A 339 51.08 -14.50 -3.09
CA GLY A 339 50.38 -14.23 -1.84
C GLY A 339 50.34 -12.74 -1.45
N GLY A 340 50.68 -11.83 -2.38
CA GLY A 340 50.62 -10.38 -2.13
C GLY A 340 49.20 -9.81 -2.02
N ASP A 341 48.19 -10.61 -2.36
CA ASP A 341 46.76 -10.26 -2.35
C ASP A 341 46.04 -10.69 -1.07
N VAL A 342 46.71 -11.41 -0.14
CA VAL A 342 46.08 -11.98 1.08
C VAL A 342 45.33 -10.90 1.89
N TRP A 343 45.98 -9.77 2.16
CA TRP A 343 45.35 -8.65 2.88
C TRP A 343 44.21 -8.00 2.10
N ILE A 344 44.29 -7.97 0.77
CA ILE A 344 43.24 -7.39 -0.07
C ILE A 344 42.00 -8.30 -0.02
N LYS A 345 42.20 -9.62 -0.07
CA LYS A 345 41.13 -10.62 0.08
C LYS A 345 40.47 -10.54 1.46
N GLU A 346 41.26 -10.49 2.53
CA GLU A 346 40.74 -10.36 3.89
C GLU A 346 39.96 -9.05 4.08
N ALA A 347 40.51 -7.92 3.63
CA ALA A 347 39.82 -6.64 3.68
C ALA A 347 38.53 -6.64 2.86
N THR A 348 38.50 -7.35 1.71
CA THR A 348 37.31 -7.49 0.88
C THR A 348 36.25 -8.36 1.57
N LEU A 349 36.64 -9.45 2.21
CA LEU A 349 35.73 -10.31 2.97
C LEU A 349 35.11 -9.57 4.16
N LEU A 350 35.93 -8.90 4.98
CA LEU A 350 35.45 -8.11 6.13
C LEU A 350 34.50 -6.98 5.70
N ARG A 351 34.80 -6.35 4.56
CA ARG A 351 33.95 -5.33 3.95
C ARG A 351 32.59 -5.89 3.53
N ASN A 352 32.58 -7.06 2.90
CA ASN A 352 31.34 -7.72 2.49
C ASN A 352 30.50 -8.15 3.70
N GLU A 353 31.14 -8.70 4.74
CA GLU A 353 30.48 -9.06 5.99
C GLU A 353 29.87 -7.83 6.68
N LEU A 354 30.63 -6.73 6.76
CA LEU A 354 30.13 -5.48 7.34
C LEU A 354 28.89 -4.94 6.60
N ASP A 355 28.87 -5.05 5.26
CA ASP A 355 27.72 -4.58 4.47
C ASP A 355 26.49 -5.48 4.64
N GLN A 356 26.68 -6.81 4.75
CA GLN A 356 25.60 -7.73 5.09
C GLN A 356 24.98 -7.37 6.45
N TRP A 357 25.81 -7.13 7.46
CA TRP A 357 25.33 -6.69 8.78
C TRP A 357 24.61 -5.34 8.75
N ARG A 358 25.09 -4.39 7.94
CA ARG A 358 24.41 -3.10 7.74
C ARG A 358 23.04 -3.27 7.10
N GLN A 359 22.92 -4.10 6.06
CA GLN A 359 21.64 -4.40 5.43
C GLN A 359 20.66 -5.06 6.40
N MET A 360 21.13 -6.04 7.18
CA MET A 360 20.32 -6.68 8.22
C MET A 360 19.87 -5.68 9.29
N ALA A 361 20.73 -4.74 9.69
CA ALA A 361 20.38 -3.70 10.65
C ALA A 361 19.33 -2.72 10.09
N ASP A 362 19.46 -2.29 8.83
CA ASP A 362 18.48 -1.42 8.16
C ASP A 362 17.12 -2.10 8.00
N GLU A 363 17.09 -3.41 7.71
CA GLU A 363 15.87 -4.21 7.67
C GLU A 363 15.19 -4.27 9.04
N ALA A 364 15.96 -4.65 10.07
CA ALA A 364 15.45 -4.74 11.43
C ALA A 364 14.91 -3.39 11.94
N LEU A 365 15.57 -2.28 11.58
CA LEU A 365 15.10 -0.94 11.92
C LEU A 365 13.76 -0.62 11.24
N ARG A 366 13.58 -1.06 10.00
CA ARG A 366 12.33 -0.88 9.24
C ARG A 366 11.18 -1.70 9.82
N GLU A 367 11.42 -2.97 10.12
CA GLU A 367 10.44 -3.84 10.78
C GLU A 367 10.03 -3.29 12.15
N ALA A 368 11.01 -2.83 12.95
CA ALA A 368 10.74 -2.17 14.23
C ALA A 368 9.88 -0.90 14.05
N GLY A 369 10.11 -0.13 12.98
CA GLY A 369 9.29 1.01 12.59
C GLY A 369 7.83 0.62 12.31
N ILE A 370 7.60 -0.47 11.57
CA ILE A 370 6.26 -1.00 11.27
C ILE A 370 5.57 -1.49 12.55
N HIS A 371 6.26 -2.28 13.37
CA HIS A 371 5.71 -2.76 14.64
C HIS A 371 5.33 -1.62 15.57
N ARG A 372 6.16 -0.56 15.64
CA ARG A 372 5.87 0.64 16.42
C ARG A 372 4.62 1.37 15.90
N ALA A 373 4.44 1.47 14.58
CA ALA A 373 3.25 2.07 13.99
C ALA A 373 1.99 1.25 14.29
N ASN A 374 2.06 -0.07 14.15
CA ASN A 374 0.95 -0.99 14.47
C ASN A 374 0.57 -0.93 15.96
N LEU A 375 1.56 -0.90 16.86
CA LEU A 375 1.30 -0.75 18.30
C LEU A 375 0.59 0.58 18.60
N LYS A 376 1.02 1.68 17.98
CA LYS A 376 0.31 2.97 18.14
C LYS A 376 -1.14 2.90 17.67
N ALA A 377 -1.40 2.24 16.55
CA ALA A 377 -2.76 2.06 16.04
C ALA A 377 -3.63 1.21 16.98
N ALA A 378 -3.08 0.11 17.50
CA ALA A 378 -3.77 -0.77 18.45
C ALA A 378 -4.09 -0.05 19.78
N VAL A 379 -3.15 0.76 20.30
CA VAL A 379 -3.40 1.59 21.49
C VAL A 379 -4.56 2.56 21.25
N ALA A 380 -4.59 3.25 20.10
CA ALA A 380 -5.68 4.15 19.74
C ALA A 380 -7.03 3.43 19.56
N GLU A 381 -7.02 2.17 19.12
CA GLU A 381 -8.23 1.34 19.06
C GLU A 381 -8.73 0.94 20.45
N CYS A 382 -7.84 0.50 21.34
CA CYS A 382 -8.16 0.24 22.74
C CYS A 382 -8.76 1.46 23.44
N ASP A 383 -8.20 2.65 23.20
CA ASP A 383 -8.73 3.90 23.77
C ASP A 383 -10.14 4.21 23.28
N ARG A 384 -10.43 3.99 21.98
CA ARG A 384 -11.79 4.14 21.43
C ARG A 384 -12.77 3.12 22.02
N ALA A 385 -12.38 1.85 22.10
CA ALA A 385 -13.21 0.80 22.69
C ALA A 385 -13.50 1.08 24.18
N ARG A 386 -12.53 1.66 24.91
CA ARG A 386 -12.72 2.05 26.31
C ARG A 386 -13.73 3.19 26.44
N GLN A 387 -13.66 4.20 25.58
CA GLN A 387 -14.63 5.31 25.55
C GLN A 387 -16.05 4.80 25.23
N GLU A 388 -16.18 3.87 24.29
CA GLU A 388 -17.46 3.25 23.95
C GLU A 388 -18.03 2.42 25.10
N LEU A 389 -17.20 1.62 25.78
CA LEU A 389 -17.60 0.85 26.95
C LEU A 389 -18.10 1.76 28.08
N ASP A 390 -17.42 2.87 28.34
CA ASP A 390 -17.82 3.83 29.36
C ASP A 390 -19.14 4.53 28.99
N ALA A 391 -19.36 4.85 27.71
CA ALA A 391 -20.66 5.35 27.23
C ALA A 391 -21.79 4.32 27.41
N LEU A 392 -21.54 3.05 27.09
CA LEU A 392 -22.52 1.96 27.29
C LEU A 392 -22.82 1.71 28.77
N ARG A 393 -21.83 1.88 29.67
CA ARG A 393 -22.05 1.79 31.12
C ARG A 393 -23.01 2.87 31.60
N VAL A 394 -22.82 4.12 31.17
CA VAL A 394 -23.71 5.23 31.50
C VAL A 394 -25.14 4.96 30.97
N GLN A 395 -25.27 4.48 29.73
CA GLN A 395 -26.58 4.11 29.17
C GLN A 395 -27.26 2.98 29.96
N ARG A 396 -26.50 1.96 30.37
CA ARG A 396 -27.01 0.85 31.18
C ARG A 396 -27.51 1.34 32.55
N GLU A 397 -26.76 2.20 33.23
CA GLU A 397 -27.18 2.77 34.52
C GLU A 397 -28.48 3.58 34.38
N ALA A 398 -28.60 4.39 33.33
CA ALA A 398 -29.83 5.11 33.04
C ALA A 398 -31.02 4.16 32.79
N ALA A 399 -30.81 3.09 32.02
CA ALA A 399 -31.84 2.08 31.75
C ALA A 399 -32.26 1.31 33.00
N LEU A 400 -31.31 0.98 33.89
CA LEU A 400 -31.63 0.36 35.19
C LEU A 400 -32.46 1.29 36.07
N GLY A 401 -32.13 2.59 36.10
CA GLY A 401 -32.94 3.60 36.80
C GLY A 401 -34.37 3.68 36.27
N GLN A 402 -34.56 3.69 34.95
CA GLN A 402 -35.89 3.66 34.33
C GLN A 402 -36.66 2.37 34.65
N ARG A 403 -35.99 1.22 34.63
CA ARG A 403 -36.59 -0.07 34.98
C ARG A 403 -37.05 -0.10 36.43
N ASP A 404 -36.24 0.40 37.35
CA ASP A 404 -36.57 0.43 38.77
C ASP A 404 -37.75 1.39 39.04
N GLN A 405 -37.81 2.54 38.34
CA GLN A 405 -38.98 3.41 38.36
C GLN A 405 -40.24 2.70 37.84
N ALA A 406 -40.17 2.02 36.70
CA ALA A 406 -41.30 1.27 36.15
C ALA A 406 -41.77 0.14 37.09
N HIS A 407 -40.84 -0.52 37.80
CA HIS A 407 -41.17 -1.51 38.82
C HIS A 407 -41.93 -0.90 40.02
N GLN A 408 -41.52 0.29 40.47
CA GLN A 408 -42.22 1.00 41.55
C GLN A 408 -43.64 1.40 41.12
N GLU A 409 -43.80 1.90 39.89
CA GLU A 409 -45.11 2.25 39.33
C GLU A 409 -46.01 1.00 39.19
N ALA A 410 -45.47 -0.12 38.70
CA ALA A 410 -46.21 -1.38 38.61
C ALA A 410 -46.64 -1.92 39.99
N ALA A 411 -45.77 -1.81 40.99
CA ALA A 411 -46.09 -2.20 42.37
C ALA A 411 -47.21 -1.33 42.96
N ALA A 412 -47.19 -0.01 42.70
CA ALA A 412 -48.25 0.90 43.12
C ALA A 412 -49.59 0.57 42.45
N LEU A 413 -49.60 0.31 41.14
CA LEU A 413 -50.79 -0.13 40.39
C LEU A 413 -51.33 -1.46 40.93
N ARG A 414 -50.45 -2.40 41.27
CA ARG A 414 -50.85 -3.69 41.85
C ARG A 414 -51.55 -3.50 43.20
N ALA A 415 -51.00 -2.65 44.08
CA ALA A 415 -51.62 -2.34 45.36
C ALA A 415 -53.00 -1.68 45.20
N GLN A 416 -53.16 -0.79 44.21
CA GLN A 416 -54.46 -0.20 43.88
C GLN A 416 -55.47 -1.25 43.41
N LEU A 417 -55.05 -2.18 42.55
CA LEU A 417 -55.91 -3.28 42.08
C LEU A 417 -56.37 -4.19 43.23
N ASP A 418 -55.45 -4.58 44.12
CA ASP A 418 -55.76 -5.43 45.27
C ASP A 418 -56.77 -4.74 46.21
N ALA A 419 -56.63 -3.43 46.42
CA ALA A 419 -57.60 -2.64 47.20
C ALA A 419 -58.98 -2.59 46.53
N ALA A 420 -59.05 -2.37 45.22
CA ALA A 420 -60.31 -2.37 44.46
C ALA A 420 -60.99 -3.75 44.49
N MET A 421 -60.22 -4.84 44.39
CA MET A 421 -60.74 -6.21 44.52
C MET A 421 -61.32 -6.48 45.90
N LEU A 422 -60.68 -5.98 46.97
CA LEU A 422 -61.19 -6.12 48.33
C LEU A 422 -62.51 -5.36 48.51
N GLN A 423 -62.60 -4.13 47.99
CA GLN A 423 -63.85 -3.36 47.97
C GLN A 423 -64.96 -4.10 47.23
N ALA A 424 -64.67 -4.69 46.08
CA ALA A 424 -65.64 -5.48 45.31
C ALA A 424 -66.13 -6.72 46.09
N ARG A 425 -65.25 -7.39 46.85
CA ARG A 425 -65.65 -8.51 47.72
C ARG A 425 -66.59 -8.06 48.84
N PHE A 426 -66.29 -6.96 49.52
CA PHE A 426 -67.18 -6.40 50.55
C PHE A 426 -68.54 -6.00 49.95
N ALA A 427 -68.55 -5.37 48.77
CA ALA A 427 -69.79 -5.02 48.08
C ALA A 427 -70.63 -6.26 47.74
N ARG A 428 -69.98 -7.36 47.31
CA ARG A 428 -70.65 -8.62 47.02
C ARG A 428 -71.24 -9.26 48.28
N GLN A 429 -70.47 -9.33 49.37
CA GLN A 429 -70.96 -9.87 50.64
C GLN A 429 -72.17 -9.08 51.16
N ALA A 430 -72.12 -7.75 51.08
CA ALA A 430 -73.26 -6.90 51.46
C ALA A 430 -74.50 -7.15 50.59
N ALA A 431 -74.31 -7.46 49.30
CA ALA A 431 -75.41 -7.83 48.40
C ALA A 431 -76.01 -9.20 48.77
N ASP A 432 -75.17 -10.21 49.03
CA ASP A 432 -75.61 -11.54 49.44
C ASP A 432 -76.40 -11.48 50.77
N GLU A 433 -75.92 -10.70 51.76
CA GLU A 433 -76.62 -10.46 53.03
C GLU A 433 -77.98 -9.76 52.84
N ALA A 434 -78.07 -8.83 51.87
CA ALA A 434 -79.34 -8.17 51.53
C ALA A 434 -80.33 -9.14 50.87
N GLU A 435 -79.85 -10.03 50.01
CA GLU A 435 -80.65 -11.05 49.33
C GLU A 435 -81.21 -12.08 50.33
N GLU A 436 -80.39 -12.52 51.29
CA GLU A 436 -80.82 -13.44 52.35
C GLU A 436 -81.88 -12.78 53.27
N ARG A 437 -81.70 -11.51 53.63
CA ARG A 437 -82.72 -10.73 54.35
C ARG A 437 -84.02 -10.63 53.57
N PHE A 438 -83.95 -10.40 52.26
CA PHE A 438 -85.12 -10.32 51.40
C PHE A 438 -85.86 -11.66 51.32
N ALA A 439 -85.13 -12.77 51.18
CA ALA A 439 -85.70 -14.12 51.21
C ALA A 439 -86.43 -14.41 52.54
N GLY A 440 -85.81 -14.05 53.67
CA GLY A 440 -86.43 -14.20 55.00
C GLY A 440 -87.70 -13.36 55.18
N LEU A 441 -87.73 -12.12 54.65
CA LEU A 441 -88.94 -11.28 54.64
C LEU A 441 -90.03 -11.88 53.75
N SER A 442 -89.67 -12.41 52.59
CA SER A 442 -90.60 -13.04 51.65
C SER A 442 -91.31 -14.25 52.28
N GLU A 443 -90.57 -15.14 52.95
CA GLU A 443 -91.17 -16.31 53.62
C GLU A 443 -92.06 -15.90 54.80
N ARG A 444 -91.68 -14.87 55.56
CA ARG A 444 -92.55 -14.30 56.60
C ARG A 444 -93.86 -13.78 56.03
N CYS A 445 -93.82 -13.06 54.90
CA CYS A 445 -95.03 -12.61 54.20
C CYS A 445 -95.91 -13.78 53.76
N ARG A 446 -95.31 -14.88 53.28
CA ARG A 446 -96.04 -16.10 52.89
C ARG A 446 -96.76 -16.75 54.08
N ILE A 447 -96.08 -16.89 55.22
CA ILE A 447 -96.65 -17.46 56.46
C ILE A 447 -97.80 -16.59 57.00
N LEU A 448 -97.61 -15.26 57.02
CA LEU A 448 -98.64 -14.32 57.45
C LEU A 448 -99.87 -14.39 56.54
N SER A 449 -99.68 -14.46 55.23
CA SER A 449 -100.77 -14.60 54.25
C SER A 449 -101.59 -15.89 54.46
N ALA A 450 -100.91 -17.02 54.71
CA ALA A 450 -101.57 -18.29 55.03
C ALA A 450 -102.37 -18.22 56.34
N SER A 451 -101.82 -17.57 57.37
CA SER A 451 -102.50 -17.40 58.66
C SER A 451 -103.75 -16.52 58.55
N VAL A 452 -103.68 -15.44 57.77
CA VAL A 452 -104.83 -14.58 57.47
C VAL A 452 -105.92 -15.36 56.72
N SER A 453 -105.53 -16.20 55.77
CA SER A 453 -106.47 -17.04 55.02
C SER A 453 -107.18 -18.07 55.91
N ALA A 454 -106.46 -18.72 56.82
CA ALA A 454 -107.03 -19.65 57.79
C ALA A 454 -108.02 -18.97 58.75
N ALA A 455 -107.64 -17.80 59.29
CA ALA A 455 -108.53 -17.01 60.16
C ALA A 455 -109.82 -16.58 59.43
N HIS A 456 -109.75 -16.31 58.12
CA HIS A 456 -110.91 -15.98 57.31
C HIS A 456 -111.88 -17.17 57.20
N ALA A 457 -111.36 -18.37 56.94
CA ALA A 457 -112.15 -19.60 56.84
C ALA A 457 -112.84 -19.98 58.17
N ASP A 458 -112.15 -19.78 59.30
CA ASP A 458 -112.73 -20.00 60.63
C ASP A 458 -113.89 -19.05 60.92
N LEU A 459 -113.78 -17.80 60.47
CA LEU A 459 -114.83 -16.78 60.59
C LEU A 459 -116.08 -17.14 59.78
N GLU A 460 -115.91 -17.63 58.55
CA GLU A 460 -117.02 -18.12 57.73
C GLU A 460 -117.72 -19.33 58.37
N ASN A 461 -116.96 -20.29 58.90
CA ASN A 461 -117.51 -21.46 59.60
C ASN A 461 -118.29 -21.05 60.86
N ALA A 462 -117.78 -20.10 61.63
CA ALA A 462 -118.46 -19.57 62.81
C ALA A 462 -119.79 -18.89 62.44
N ALA A 463 -119.80 -18.07 61.38
CA ALA A 463 -121.00 -17.40 60.89
C ALA A 463 -122.09 -18.39 60.44
N ALA A 464 -121.70 -19.47 59.74
CA ALA A 464 -122.61 -20.54 59.35
C ALA A 464 -123.20 -21.28 60.57
N ARG A 465 -122.39 -21.51 61.60
CA ARG A 465 -122.82 -22.20 62.84
C ARG A 465 -123.81 -21.36 63.66
N ILE A 466 -123.58 -20.05 63.74
CA ILE A 466 -124.47 -19.11 64.42
C ILE A 466 -125.85 -19.11 63.74
N SER A 467 -125.87 -19.00 62.41
CA SER A 467 -127.12 -19.01 61.63
C SER A 467 -127.95 -20.28 61.85
N GLU A 468 -127.31 -21.45 61.94
CA GLU A 468 -128.00 -22.72 62.22
C GLU A 468 -128.57 -22.79 63.65
N LEU A 469 -127.83 -22.28 64.63
CA LEU A 469 -128.26 -22.27 66.04
C LEU A 469 -129.45 -21.32 66.26
N GLU A 470 -129.46 -20.15 65.62
CA GLU A 470 -130.58 -19.21 65.68
C GLU A 470 -131.86 -19.82 65.10
N ARG A 471 -131.74 -20.56 64.00
CA ARG A 471 -132.85 -21.27 63.36
C ARG A 471 -133.44 -22.35 64.28
N ARG A 472 -132.58 -23.11 64.98
CA ARG A 472 -132.99 -24.11 65.98
C ARG A 472 -133.61 -23.49 67.24
N LEU A 473 -133.09 -22.36 67.71
CA LEU A 473 -133.62 -21.66 68.88
C LEU A 473 -135.05 -21.16 68.61
N THR A 474 -135.27 -20.60 67.42
CA THR A 474 -136.58 -20.10 66.98
C THR A 474 -137.61 -21.24 66.85
N ALA A 475 -137.17 -22.41 66.36
CA ALA A 475 -138.01 -23.61 66.32
C ALA A 475 -138.40 -24.14 67.72
N MET A 476 -137.46 -24.13 68.69
CA MET A 476 -137.74 -24.56 70.07
C MET A 476 -138.67 -23.60 70.82
N GLN A 477 -138.50 -22.29 70.66
CA GLN A 477 -139.31 -21.27 71.34
C GLN A 477 -140.79 -21.32 70.93
N ASN A 478 -141.08 -21.77 69.70
CA ASN A 478 -142.46 -21.89 69.21
C ASN A 478 -143.16 -23.20 69.60
N SER A 479 -142.43 -24.18 70.17
CA SER A 479 -142.98 -25.49 70.53
C SER A 479 -143.93 -25.45 71.76
N ARG A 480 -144.96 -26.31 71.75
CA ARG A 480 -145.99 -26.40 72.81
C ARG A 480 -145.43 -26.77 74.19
N SER A 481 -144.34 -27.53 74.25
CA SER A 481 -143.67 -27.94 75.50
C SER A 481 -142.89 -26.80 76.17
N TRP A 482 -142.32 -25.86 75.40
CA TRP A 482 -141.56 -24.74 75.95
C TRP A 482 -142.45 -23.73 76.69
N ARG A 483 -143.68 -23.51 76.21
CA ARG A 483 -144.64 -22.59 76.84
C ARG A 483 -145.14 -23.07 78.20
N MET A 484 -145.28 -24.39 78.40
CA MET A 484 -145.77 -24.96 79.67
C MET A 484 -144.77 -24.89 80.83
N THR A 485 -143.46 -24.81 80.55
CA THR A 485 -142.39 -24.87 81.58
C THR A 485 -141.77 -23.51 81.91
N SER A 486 -142.35 -22.42 81.40
CA SER A 486 -141.89 -21.03 81.64
C SER A 486 -141.87 -20.62 83.12
N PRO A 487 -142.90 -20.91 83.95
CA PRO A 487 -142.94 -20.44 85.34
C PRO A 487 -141.79 -21.01 86.21
N LEU A 488 -141.42 -22.27 85.98
CA LEU A 488 -140.36 -22.96 86.74
C LEU A 488 -138.96 -22.41 86.43
N ARG A 489 -138.77 -21.75 85.28
CA ARG A 489 -137.47 -21.18 84.88
C ARG A 489 -137.22 -19.78 85.41
N ALA A 490 -138.27 -19.03 85.75
CA ALA A 490 -138.14 -17.77 86.48
C ALA A 490 -137.56 -17.99 87.90
N ILE A 491 -138.00 -19.06 88.58
CA ILE A 491 -137.55 -19.43 89.92
C ILE A 491 -136.07 -19.87 89.93
N ARG A 492 -135.63 -20.63 88.90
CA ARG A 492 -134.23 -21.05 88.77
C ARG A 492 -133.25 -19.90 88.47
N ARG A 493 -133.71 -18.82 87.81
CA ARG A 493 -132.87 -17.62 87.56
C ARG A 493 -132.64 -16.80 88.82
N GLN A 494 -133.60 -16.76 89.75
CA GLN A 494 -133.41 -16.11 91.06
C GLN A 494 -132.36 -16.85 91.91
N LEU A 495 -132.33 -18.18 91.87
CA LEU A 495 -131.33 -18.98 92.59
C LEU A 495 -129.89 -18.81 92.06
N ARG A 496 -129.71 -18.53 90.76
CA ARG A 496 -128.38 -18.31 90.17
C ARG A 496 -127.80 -16.91 90.42
N LYS A 497 -128.62 -15.88 90.68
CA LYS A 497 -128.12 -14.55 91.05
C LYS A 497 -127.54 -14.49 92.48
N MET A 498 -127.85 -15.46 93.34
CA MET A 498 -127.34 -15.54 94.71
C MET A 498 -125.99 -16.26 94.86
N LEU A 499 -125.55 -17.06 93.87
CA LEU A 499 -124.41 -17.98 94.03
C LEU A 499 -123.10 -17.57 93.34
N PHE A 500 -123.01 -16.39 92.73
CA PHE A 500 -121.76 -15.91 92.11
C PHE A 500 -121.42 -14.45 92.45
N ARG A 501 -121.73 -14.05 93.69
CA ARG A 501 -121.00 -12.98 94.41
C ARG A 501 -119.94 -13.67 95.28
N SER A 502 -118.80 -14.04 94.71
CA SER A 502 -117.55 -14.39 95.40
C SER A 502 -116.44 -14.57 94.37
N SER A 503 -115.34 -13.83 94.53
CA SER A 503 -114.08 -13.81 93.76
C SER A 503 -114.02 -12.77 92.63
N VAL A 504 -113.10 -11.83 92.86
CA VAL A 504 -112.59 -10.73 92.03
C VAL A 504 -112.01 -11.22 90.70
#